data_AF-A0A0F9RD05-F1
#
_entry.id   AF-A0A0F9RD05-F1
#
_cell.length_a   1.000
_cell.length_b   1.000
_cell.length_c   1.000
_cell.angle_alpha   90.00
_cell.angle_beta   90.00
_cell.angle_gamma   90.00
#
_symmetry.space_group_name_H-M   'P 1'
#
loop_
_entity.id
_entity.type
_entity.pdbx_description
1 polymer ?
#
loop_
_entity_poly.entity_id
_entity_poly.type
_entity_poly.pdbx_seq_one_letter_code
_entity_poly.pdbx_strand_id
1 'polypeptide(L)'
;MTAERRKLDSGTAFSADNQMGVPPLLDHLRNAARDARSKRYVDLFGACAVLSGNRHIAAKAACEVLMRCLDQALGRRPVMFRIGERETSFDENWLLALARALKAGDTPSVTFLLHSQVPKSAHRNLVFLVRSVVESFDQVDNVIGLS
;
A
#
# COMPACT_ATOMS: atom_id res chain seq x y z
N MET A 1 35.08 -32.84 -5.76
CA MET A 1 34.86 -31.52 -5.13
C MET A 1 34.21 -30.61 -6.17
N THR A 2 32.99 -30.21 -5.87
CA THR A 2 31.98 -29.59 -6.73
C THR A 2 32.06 -28.06 -6.68
N ALA A 3 31.90 -27.40 -7.83
CA ALA A 3 31.48 -26.01 -7.91
C ALA A 3 30.63 -25.82 -9.18
N GLU A 4 29.39 -26.30 -9.11
CA GLU A 4 28.33 -26.01 -10.06
C GLU A 4 28.03 -24.50 -10.01
N ARG A 5 28.27 -23.82 -11.13
CA ARG A 5 27.85 -22.43 -11.35
C ARG A 5 26.33 -22.39 -11.45
N ARG A 6 25.66 -22.14 -10.32
CA ARG A 6 24.23 -21.84 -10.28
C ARG A 6 23.98 -20.55 -11.07
N LYS A 7 23.42 -20.67 -12.28
CA LYS A 7 22.72 -19.58 -12.95
C LYS A 7 21.65 -19.07 -11.98
N LEU A 8 21.91 -17.91 -11.39
CA LEU A 8 20.85 -17.09 -10.80
C LEU A 8 20.04 -16.61 -12.00
N ASP A 9 18.90 -17.27 -12.20
CA ASP A 9 17.79 -16.71 -12.96
C ASP A 9 17.36 -15.46 -12.18
N SER A 10 17.99 -14.34 -12.54
CA SER A 10 17.69 -13.01 -12.03
C SER A 10 16.19 -12.83 -12.18
N GLY A 11 15.52 -12.80 -11.03
CA GLY A 11 14.07 -12.76 -10.93
C GLY A 11 13.51 -11.83 -11.97
N THR A 12 12.50 -12.34 -12.68
CA THR A 12 11.53 -11.54 -13.40
C THR A 12 11.34 -10.24 -12.63
N ALA A 13 11.95 -9.20 -13.19
CA ALA A 13 11.87 -7.87 -12.68
C ALA A 13 10.41 -7.59 -12.36
N PHE A 14 10.17 -6.76 -11.35
CA PHE A 14 8.90 -6.09 -11.11
C PHE A 14 8.57 -5.16 -12.30
N SER A 15 8.60 -5.72 -13.52
CA SER A 15 8.34 -5.10 -14.80
C SER A 15 6.87 -4.79 -14.84
N ALA A 16 6.59 -3.53 -14.55
CA ALA A 16 6.19 -2.63 -15.62
C ALA A 16 5.05 -3.14 -16.51
N ASP A 17 4.00 -3.72 -15.92
CA ASP A 17 2.66 -3.56 -16.50
C ASP A 17 2.13 -2.18 -16.06
N ASN A 18 2.84 -1.17 -16.55
CA ASN A 18 2.48 0.24 -16.48
C ASN A 18 1.97 0.62 -17.86
N GLN A 19 0.73 0.22 -18.17
CA GLN A 19 0.02 0.76 -19.31
C GLN A 19 -1.16 1.59 -18.80
N MET A 20 -0.99 2.91 -18.97
CA MET A 20 -1.94 4.00 -18.77
C MET A 20 -2.32 4.38 -17.32
N GLY A 21 -1.43 5.18 -16.70
CA GLY A 21 -1.78 6.04 -15.57
C GLY A 21 -1.29 5.52 -14.22
N VAL A 22 -0.92 6.45 -13.33
CA VAL A 22 -0.75 6.15 -11.91
C VAL A 22 -2.09 5.62 -11.40
N PRO A 23 -2.16 4.43 -10.77
CA PRO A 23 -3.43 3.92 -10.26
C PRO A 23 -4.05 4.95 -9.30
N PRO A 24 -5.36 5.23 -9.35
CA PRO A 24 -6.02 6.19 -8.47
C PRO A 24 -5.67 5.99 -6.99
N LEU A 25 -5.59 4.73 -6.55
CA LEU A 25 -5.14 4.33 -5.22
C LEU A 25 -3.77 4.93 -4.85
N LEU A 26 -2.79 4.91 -5.77
CA LEU A 26 -1.45 5.43 -5.49
C LEU A 26 -1.46 6.95 -5.30
N ASP A 27 -2.24 7.69 -6.08
CA ASP A 27 -2.38 9.14 -5.87
C ASP A 27 -3.05 9.47 -4.53
N HIS A 28 -4.04 8.67 -4.12
CA HIS A 28 -4.63 8.79 -2.78
C HIS A 28 -3.62 8.49 -1.67
N LEU A 29 -2.76 7.47 -1.85
CA LEU A 29 -1.70 7.14 -0.91
C LEU A 29 -0.63 8.24 -0.86
N ARG A 30 -0.22 8.80 -2.00
CA ARG A 30 0.71 9.94 -2.08
C ARG A 30 0.16 11.17 -1.37
N ASN A 31 -1.13 11.45 -1.55
CA ASN A 31 -1.79 12.56 -0.86
C ASN A 31 -1.87 12.31 0.66
N ALA A 32 -2.32 11.12 1.08
CA ALA A 32 -2.39 10.75 2.49
C ALA A 32 -1.00 10.74 3.15
N ALA A 33 0.02 10.28 2.42
CA ALA A 33 1.40 10.30 2.85
C ALA A 33 1.91 11.72 3.01
N ARG A 34 1.41 12.71 2.26
CA ARG A 34 1.74 14.13 2.44
C ARG A 34 1.03 14.70 3.68
N ASP A 35 -0.26 14.44 3.82
CA ASP A 35 -1.08 14.92 4.94
C ASP A 35 -0.61 14.34 6.29
N ALA A 36 -0.20 13.07 6.31
CA ALA A 36 0.35 12.43 7.49
C ALA A 36 1.66 13.07 7.99
N ARG A 37 2.41 13.78 7.11
CA ARG A 37 3.64 14.52 7.48
C ARG A 37 3.35 15.88 8.08
N SER A 38 2.26 16.52 7.65
CA SER A 38 1.87 17.83 8.18
C SER A 38 1.12 17.72 9.51
N LYS A 39 0.49 16.57 9.78
CA LYS A 39 -0.25 16.32 11.03
C LYS A 39 0.59 15.56 12.06
N ARG A 40 0.84 16.19 13.22
CA ARG A 40 1.64 15.60 14.32
C ARG A 40 0.90 14.49 15.08
N TYR A 41 -0.44 14.41 15.02
CA TYR A 41 -1.27 13.46 15.78
C TYR A 41 -2.42 12.92 14.90
N VAL A 42 -2.70 11.62 15.00
CA VAL A 42 -4.01 11.08 14.60
C VAL A 42 -4.88 11.25 15.82
N ASP A 43 -5.77 12.23 15.77
CA ASP A 43 -6.83 12.35 16.76
C ASP A 43 -7.62 11.04 16.79
N LEU A 44 -8.10 10.61 17.96
CA LEU A 44 -8.92 9.41 18.13
C LEU A 44 -10.10 9.41 17.12
N PHE A 45 -10.59 10.61 16.78
CA PHE A 45 -11.58 10.86 15.74
C PHE A 45 -11.14 10.50 14.31
N GLY A 46 -9.86 10.57 13.98
CA GLY A 46 -9.31 10.14 12.69
C GLY A 46 -9.29 8.61 12.52
N ALA A 47 -9.09 7.87 13.61
CA ALA A 47 -9.27 6.41 13.61
C ALA A 47 -10.77 6.05 13.54
N CYS A 48 -11.63 6.77 14.27
CA CYS A 48 -13.08 6.60 14.18
C CYS A 48 -13.67 7.01 12.82
N ALA A 49 -13.03 7.93 12.09
CA ALA A 49 -13.46 8.34 10.76
C ALA A 49 -13.39 7.20 9.72
N VAL A 50 -12.56 6.18 9.95
CA VAL A 50 -12.57 4.93 9.18
C VAL A 50 -13.93 4.21 9.26
N LEU A 51 -14.66 4.41 10.35
CA LEU A 51 -16.00 3.86 10.59
C LEU A 51 -17.12 4.80 10.10
N SER A 52 -16.80 5.89 9.42
CA SER A 52 -17.81 6.83 8.93
C SER A 52 -18.72 6.17 7.90
N GLY A 53 -20.03 6.43 7.98
CA GLY A 53 -20.98 6.05 6.92
C GLY A 53 -20.73 6.80 5.59
N ASN A 54 -19.95 7.88 5.61
CA ASN A 54 -19.50 8.54 4.40
C ASN A 54 -18.24 7.84 3.85
N ARG A 55 -18.42 7.13 2.74
CA ARG A 55 -17.36 6.33 2.09
C ARG A 55 -16.11 7.13 1.71
N HIS A 56 -16.25 8.36 1.25
CA HIS A 56 -15.10 9.20 0.92
C HIS A 56 -14.30 9.59 2.15
N ILE A 57 -14.98 9.87 3.27
CA ILE A 57 -14.34 10.19 4.55
C ILE A 57 -13.65 8.94 5.11
N ALA A 58 -14.31 7.79 5.06
CA ALA A 58 -13.76 6.51 5.51
C ALA A 58 -12.52 6.10 4.71
N ALA A 59 -12.58 6.16 3.37
CA ALA A 59 -11.45 5.82 2.49
C ALA A 59 -10.24 6.74 2.74
N LYS A 60 -10.48 8.06 2.86
CA LYS A 60 -9.42 9.02 3.18
C LYS A 60 -8.79 8.72 4.54
N ALA A 61 -9.61 8.49 5.57
CA ALA A 61 -9.14 8.16 6.91
C ALA A 61 -8.34 6.85 6.92
N ALA A 62 -8.79 5.84 6.20
CA ALA A 62 -8.09 4.56 6.08
C ALA A 62 -6.69 4.73 5.44
N CYS A 63 -6.57 5.55 4.38
CA CYS A 63 -5.28 5.89 3.80
C CYS A 63 -4.36 6.66 4.77
N GLU A 64 -4.90 7.65 5.50
CA GLU A 64 -4.12 8.42 6.48
C GLU A 64 -3.59 7.50 7.61
N VAL A 65 -4.45 6.63 8.15
CA VAL A 65 -4.07 5.64 9.18
C VAL A 65 -3.04 4.65 8.64
N LEU A 66 -3.27 4.09 7.44
CA LEU A 66 -2.33 3.17 6.80
C LEU A 66 -0.95 3.80 6.66
N MET A 67 -0.86 5.02 6.11
CA MET A 67 0.42 5.68 5.85
C MET A 67 1.22 5.96 7.12
N ARG A 68 0.53 6.23 8.24
CA ARG A 68 1.19 6.45 9.53
C ARG A 68 1.59 5.14 10.20
N CYS A 69 0.75 4.11 10.12
CA CYS A 69 1.11 2.77 10.58
C CYS A 69 2.26 2.18 9.76
N LEU A 70 2.38 2.53 8.48
CA LEU A 70 3.45 2.07 7.60
C LEU A 70 4.82 2.60 8.05
N ASP A 71 4.92 3.87 8.45
CA ASP A 71 6.14 4.45 9.04
C ASP A 71 6.60 3.68 10.29
N GLN A 72 5.64 3.31 11.15
CA GLN A 72 5.93 2.51 12.34
C GLN A 72 6.29 1.05 12.01
N ALA A 73 5.57 0.45 11.06
CA ALA A 73 5.77 -0.95 10.67
C ALA A 73 7.11 -1.17 9.96
N LEU A 74 7.55 -0.22 9.14
CA LEU A 74 8.85 -0.29 8.46
C LEU A 74 10.02 0.06 9.38
N GLY A 75 9.77 0.71 10.53
CA GLY A 75 10.83 1.26 11.39
C GLY A 75 11.63 2.40 10.74
N ARG A 76 11.17 2.86 9.56
CA ARG A 76 11.72 3.97 8.79
C ARG A 76 10.60 4.63 8.01
N ARG A 77 10.86 5.88 7.59
CA ARG A 77 9.92 6.60 6.73
C ARG A 77 9.82 5.95 5.36
N PRO A 78 8.61 5.61 4.87
CA PRO A 78 8.42 5.18 3.50
C PRO A 78 8.71 6.32 2.54
N VAL A 79 9.38 6.01 1.43
CA VAL A 79 9.65 6.95 0.35
C VAL A 79 8.42 7.01 -0.56
N MET A 80 7.68 8.12 -0.48
CA MET A 80 6.53 8.38 -1.35
C MET A 80 6.82 9.57 -2.25
N PHE A 81 6.61 9.40 -3.56
CA PHE A 81 6.78 10.46 -4.55
C PHE A 81 5.60 11.43 -4.53
N ARG A 82 5.69 12.49 -5.33
CA ARG A 82 4.64 13.50 -5.46
C ARG A 82 3.51 12.97 -6.33
N ILE A 83 2.30 13.46 -6.09
CA ILE A 83 1.14 13.21 -6.96
C ILE A 83 1.48 13.63 -8.39
N GLY A 84 1.10 12.81 -9.36
CA GLY A 84 1.40 13.04 -10.79
C GLY A 84 2.82 12.67 -11.23
N GLU A 85 3.69 12.21 -10.33
CA GLU A 85 4.99 11.67 -10.73
C GLU A 85 4.80 10.35 -11.48
N ARG A 86 5.46 10.22 -12.64
CA ARG A 86 5.29 9.04 -13.52
C ARG A 86 6.04 7.83 -12.96
N GLU A 87 7.16 8.07 -12.30
CA GLU A 87 7.94 7.03 -11.67
C GLU A 87 7.32 6.61 -10.33
N THR A 88 7.74 5.44 -9.85
CA THR A 88 7.34 4.91 -8.56
C THR A 88 8.57 4.52 -7.73
N SER A 89 8.52 4.79 -6.44
CA SER A 89 9.56 4.34 -5.52
C SER A 89 9.47 2.83 -5.25
N PHE A 90 10.51 2.27 -4.64
CA PHE A 90 10.46 0.87 -4.18
C PHE A 90 9.32 0.62 -3.19
N ASP A 91 9.10 1.54 -2.25
CA ASP A 91 8.04 1.41 -1.23
C ASP A 91 6.64 1.50 -1.87
N GLU A 92 6.47 2.34 -2.89
CA GLU A 92 5.23 2.45 -3.66
C GLU A 92 4.94 1.16 -4.44
N ASN A 93 5.94 0.62 -5.13
CA ASN A 93 5.81 -0.64 -5.87
C ASN A 93 5.52 -1.82 -4.94
N TRP A 94 6.20 -1.91 -3.80
CA TRP A 94 5.95 -2.94 -2.80
C TRP A 94 4.53 -2.85 -2.23
N LEU A 95 4.04 -1.64 -1.92
CA LEU A 95 2.70 -1.45 -1.36
C LEU A 95 1.61 -1.79 -2.39
N LEU A 96 1.79 -1.41 -3.66
CA LEU A 96 0.89 -1.79 -4.74
C LEU A 96 0.90 -3.30 -5.01
N ALA A 97 2.06 -3.93 -4.99
CA ALA A 97 2.17 -5.38 -5.13
C ALA A 97 1.45 -6.11 -3.99
N LEU A 98 1.60 -5.63 -2.74
CA LEU A 98 0.92 -6.18 -1.58
C LEU A 98 -0.60 -6.04 -1.69
N ALA A 99 -1.09 -4.86 -2.10
CA ALA A 99 -2.51 -4.62 -2.32
C ALA A 99 -3.10 -5.55 -3.40
N ARG A 100 -2.41 -5.72 -4.53
CA ARG A 100 -2.82 -6.63 -5.60
C ARG A 100 -2.85 -8.09 -5.14
N ALA A 101 -1.82 -8.55 -4.43
CA ALA A 101 -1.76 -9.91 -3.91
C ALA A 101 -2.88 -10.18 -2.88
N LEU A 102 -3.17 -9.21 -2.01
CA LEU A 102 -4.29 -9.30 -1.06
C LEU A 102 -5.65 -9.38 -1.75
N LYS A 103 -5.86 -8.58 -2.81
CA LYS A 103 -7.09 -8.59 -3.64
C LYS A 103 -7.25 -9.93 -4.38
N ALA A 104 -6.16 -10.47 -4.92
CA ALA A 104 -6.16 -11.75 -5.62
C ALA A 104 -6.21 -12.98 -4.69
N GLY A 105 -6.07 -12.81 -3.37
CA GLY A 105 -5.98 -13.93 -2.43
C GLY A 105 -4.66 -14.71 -2.50
N ASP A 106 -3.62 -14.15 -3.13
CA ASP A 106 -2.31 -14.77 -3.33
C ASP A 106 -1.50 -14.77 -2.02
N THR A 107 -1.78 -15.76 -1.18
CA THR A 107 -1.17 -15.91 0.15
C THR A 107 0.36 -16.09 0.11
N PRO A 108 0.94 -16.88 -0.82
CA PRO A 108 2.39 -16.93 -0.99
C PRO A 108 3.03 -15.57 -1.25
N SER A 109 2.49 -14.80 -2.20
CA SER A 109 3.02 -13.47 -2.52
C SER A 109 2.87 -12.49 -1.35
N VAL A 110 1.71 -12.50 -0.66
CA VAL A 110 1.50 -11.69 0.55
C VAL A 110 2.55 -12.02 1.62
N THR A 111 2.77 -13.31 1.88
CA THR A 111 3.73 -13.77 2.89
C THR A 111 5.15 -13.32 2.54
N PHE A 112 5.56 -13.49 1.28
CA PHE A 112 6.86 -13.04 0.80
C PHE A 112 7.07 -11.53 0.96
N LEU A 113 6.08 -10.73 0.52
CA LEU A 113 6.16 -9.27 0.58
C LEU A 113 6.18 -8.74 2.02
N LEU A 114 5.42 -9.35 2.93
CA LEU A 114 5.45 -8.95 4.35
C LEU A 114 6.81 -9.25 4.99
N HIS A 115 7.39 -10.41 4.67
CA HIS A 115 8.70 -10.78 5.20
C HIS A 115 9.86 -9.93 4.67
N SER A 116 9.75 -9.35 3.48
CA SER A 116 10.82 -8.55 2.89
C SER A 116 10.99 -7.18 3.53
N GLN A 117 9.93 -6.62 4.11
CA GLN A 117 9.92 -5.22 4.56
C GLN A 117 9.48 -4.99 6.00
N VAL A 118 8.76 -5.93 6.62
CA VAL A 118 8.01 -5.69 7.86
C VAL A 118 8.31 -6.78 8.89
N PRO A 119 8.55 -6.44 10.18
CA PRO A 119 8.69 -7.42 11.24
C PRO A 119 7.38 -8.17 11.48
N LYS A 120 7.48 -9.45 11.90
CA LYS A 120 6.32 -10.34 12.09
C LYS A 120 5.22 -9.76 12.98
N SER A 121 5.59 -8.97 13.99
CA SER A 121 4.64 -8.33 14.93
C SER A 121 3.68 -7.36 14.25
N ALA A 122 4.08 -6.73 13.14
CA ALA A 122 3.26 -5.74 12.43
C ALA A 122 2.47 -6.35 11.27
N HIS A 123 2.71 -7.61 10.90
CA HIS A 123 2.08 -8.27 9.73
C HIS A 123 0.56 -8.22 9.78
N ARG A 124 -0.04 -8.66 10.89
CA ARG A 124 -1.50 -8.74 11.02
C ARG A 124 -2.17 -7.38 10.87
N ASN A 125 -1.63 -6.36 11.55
CA ASN A 125 -2.19 -5.02 11.53
C ASN A 125 -2.05 -4.38 10.14
N LEU A 126 -0.90 -4.57 9.50
CA LEU A 126 -0.68 -4.05 8.15
C LEU A 126 -1.61 -4.71 7.13
N VAL A 127 -1.76 -6.04 7.17
CA VAL A 127 -2.68 -6.76 6.29
C VAL A 127 -4.11 -6.25 6.46
N PHE A 128 -4.57 -6.08 7.70
CA PHE A 128 -5.89 -5.54 7.97
C PHE A 128 -6.08 -4.15 7.34
N LEU A 129 -5.14 -3.23 7.57
CA LEU A 129 -5.24 -1.86 7.06
C LEU A 129 -5.19 -1.78 5.54
N VAL A 130 -4.30 -2.55 4.89
CA VAL A 130 -4.22 -2.57 3.43
C VAL A 130 -5.50 -3.16 2.83
N ARG A 131 -6.07 -4.22 3.43
CA ARG A 131 -7.37 -4.76 3.01
C ARG A 131 -8.49 -3.72 3.16
N SER A 132 -8.59 -3.05 4.30
CA SER A 132 -9.61 -2.02 4.53
C SER A 132 -9.50 -0.87 3.52
N VAL A 133 -8.28 -0.47 3.15
CA VAL A 133 -8.06 0.52 2.10
C VAL A 133 -8.54 -0.01 0.74
N VAL A 134 -8.05 -1.18 0.30
CA VAL A 134 -8.44 -1.77 -0.99
C VAL A 134 -9.95 -1.93 -1.11
N GLU A 135 -10.62 -2.45 -0.07
CA GLU A 135 -12.06 -2.62 -0.03
C GLU A 135 -12.82 -1.29 -0.07
N SER A 136 -12.30 -0.25 0.59
CA SER A 136 -12.90 1.08 0.55
C SER A 136 -12.84 1.71 -0.84
N PHE A 137 -11.77 1.46 -1.60
CA PHE A 137 -11.63 1.95 -2.97
C PHE A 137 -12.49 1.17 -3.97
N ASP A 138 -12.53 -0.15 -3.87
CA ASP A 138 -13.43 -0.97 -4.71
C ASP A 138 -14.91 -0.57 -4.54
N GLN A 139 -15.30 -0.10 -3.35
CA GLN A 139 -16.65 0.39 -3.07
C GLN A 139 -16.91 1.82 -3.55
N VAL A 140 -15.87 2.65 -3.67
CA VAL A 140 -15.99 4.02 -4.21
C VAL A 140 -15.99 4.00 -5.74
N ASP A 141 -15.13 3.18 -6.37
CA ASP A 141 -15.05 3.06 -7.82
C ASP A 141 -16.32 2.42 -8.43
N ASN A 142 -16.91 1.43 -7.75
CA ASN A 142 -18.21 0.86 -8.14
C ASN A 142 -19.39 1.86 -8.06
N VAL A 143 -19.27 2.93 -7.28
CA VAL A 143 -20.30 3.97 -7.15
C VAL A 143 -20.15 5.05 -8.21
N ILE A 144 -18.94 5.23 -8.77
CA ILE A 144 -18.63 6.28 -9.74
C ILE A 144 -18.67 5.76 -11.19
N GLY A 145 -18.71 4.44 -11.42
CA GLY A 145 -19.00 3.88 -12.75
C GLY A 145 -17.95 4.26 -13.79
N LEU A 146 -16.67 4.13 -13.45
CA LEU A 146 -15.56 4.26 -14.38
C LEU A 146 -14.87 2.89 -14.50
N SER A 147 -15.48 2.02 -15.31
CA SER A 147 -14.83 0.86 -15.92
C SER A 147 -14.29 1.23 -17.29
#